data_AF-A0A1M7Y839-F1
#
_entry.id   AF-A0A1M7Y839-F1
#
_cell.length_a   1.000
_cell.length_b   1.000
_cell.length_c   1.000
_cell.angle_alpha   90.00
_cell.angle_beta   90.00
_cell.angle_gamma   90.00
#
_symmetry.space_group_name_H-M   'P 1'
#
loop_
_entity.id
_entity.type
_entity.pdbx_description
1 polymer ?
#
loop_
_entity_poly.entity_id
_entity_poly.type
_entity_poly.pdbx_seq_one_letter_code
_entity_poly.pdbx_strand_id
1 'polypeptide(L)'
;MKQQQIEVLGEFYDYSKKLIPAVETVISELKGNRQEDTEEFLNMVIHGINWTIEVLNHTMDIINAGEAIIDKEQINEGILGLERAIREKDDNGAAEVLKDKILPFLLVLNARAAVITNQLLN
;
A
#
# COMPACT_ATOMS: atom_id res chain seq x y z
N MET A 1 12.25 -19.99 -4.69
CA MET A 1 12.61 -18.56 -4.72
C MET A 1 11.72 -17.80 -5.70
N LYS A 2 12.01 -17.73 -7.01
CA LYS A 2 11.16 -16.97 -7.96
C LYS A 2 9.68 -17.36 -7.96
N GLN A 3 9.36 -18.65 -7.92
CA GLN A 3 7.97 -19.14 -7.88
C GLN A 3 7.20 -18.66 -6.65
N GLN A 4 7.82 -18.71 -5.46
CA GLN A 4 7.21 -18.23 -4.21
C GLN A 4 7.01 -16.70 -4.23
N GLN A 5 7.90 -15.96 -4.88
CA GLN A 5 7.76 -14.52 -5.05
C GLN A 5 6.60 -14.16 -6.00
N ILE A 6 6.38 -14.98 -7.04
CA ILE A 6 5.21 -14.83 -7.92
C ILE A 6 3.92 -15.17 -7.16
N GLU A 7 3.92 -16.21 -6.33
CA GLU A 7 2.78 -16.60 -5.51
C GLU A 7 2.37 -15.49 -4.54
N VAL A 8 3.32 -14.94 -3.77
CA VAL A 8 3.02 -13.86 -2.82
C VAL A 8 2.59 -12.56 -3.52
N LEU A 9 3.11 -12.27 -4.73
CA LEU A 9 2.60 -11.17 -5.55
C LEU A 9 1.16 -11.41 -6.03
N GLY A 10 0.80 -12.67 -6.32
CA GLY A 10 -0.57 -13.05 -6.66
C GLY A 10 -1.52 -12.83 -5.50
N GLU A 11 -1.13 -13.27 -4.30
CA GLU A 11 -1.88 -13.02 -3.06
C GLU A 11 -2.04 -11.52 -2.81
N PHE A 12 -0.98 -10.73 -3.01
CA PHE A 12 -1.05 -9.28 -2.90
C PHE A 12 -1.98 -8.67 -3.94
N TYR A 13 -1.92 -9.10 -5.20
CA TYR A 13 -2.82 -8.62 -6.23
C TYR A 13 -4.28 -8.84 -5.83
N ASP A 14 -4.63 -10.02 -5.31
CA ASP A 14 -5.99 -10.30 -4.85
C ASP A 14 -6.38 -9.52 -3.60
N TYR A 15 -5.48 -9.40 -2.62
CA TYR A 15 -5.73 -8.63 -1.39
C TYR A 15 -5.88 -7.14 -1.66
N SER A 16 -5.08 -6.58 -2.58
CA SER A 16 -5.07 -5.16 -2.91
C SER A 16 -6.39 -4.66 -3.48
N LYS A 17 -7.22 -5.55 -4.07
CA LYS A 17 -8.61 -5.26 -4.49
C LYS A 17 -9.49 -4.81 -3.33
N LYS A 18 -9.16 -5.19 -2.09
CA LYS A 18 -9.82 -4.75 -0.85
C LYS A 18 -9.06 -3.61 -0.18
N LEU A 19 -7.74 -3.68 -0.13
CA LEU A 19 -6.91 -2.69 0.56
C LEU A 19 -6.99 -1.30 -0.09
N ILE A 20 -6.95 -1.21 -1.42
CA ILE A 20 -6.96 0.08 -2.13
C ILE A 20 -8.26 0.86 -1.83
N PRO A 21 -9.46 0.28 -2.00
CA PRO A 21 -10.71 0.95 -1.60
C PRO A 21 -10.78 1.29 -0.10
N ALA A 22 -10.17 0.47 0.76
CA ALA A 22 -10.13 0.74 2.20
C ALA A 22 -9.27 1.98 2.51
N VAL A 23 -8.11 2.12 1.84
CA VAL A 23 -7.26 3.32 1.94
C VAL A 23 -8.01 4.56 1.46
N GLU A 24 -8.72 4.48 0.32
CA GLU A 24 -9.54 5.59 -0.19
C GLU A 24 -10.64 6.02 0.78
N THR A 25 -11.32 5.04 1.39
CA THR A 25 -12.35 5.30 2.42
C THR A 25 -11.74 5.98 3.64
N VAL A 26 -10.62 5.46 4.19
CA VAL A 26 -9.93 6.08 5.33
C VAL A 26 -9.47 7.51 5.02
N ILE A 27 -8.95 7.78 3.81
CA ILE A 27 -8.59 9.14 3.38
C ILE A 27 -9.81 10.08 3.45
N SER A 28 -10.98 9.61 3.00
CA SER A 28 -12.22 10.38 3.04
C SER A 28 -12.67 10.68 4.47
N GLU A 29 -12.61 9.67 5.35
CA GLU A 29 -13.00 9.82 6.76
C GLU A 29 -12.10 10.81 7.51
N LEU A 30 -10.78 10.68 7.34
CA LEU A 30 -9.81 11.57 7.97
C LEU A 30 -9.93 13.03 7.47
N LYS A 31 -10.46 13.26 6.27
CA LYS A 31 -10.67 14.62 5.71
C LYS A 31 -11.94 15.32 6.17
N GLY A 32 -12.58 14.81 7.23
CA GLY A 32 -13.71 15.47 7.88
C GLY A 32 -15.01 14.68 7.86
N ASN A 33 -14.99 13.42 7.42
CA ASN A 33 -16.12 12.49 7.53
C ASN A 33 -15.83 11.37 8.55
N ARG A 34 -15.22 11.73 9.68
CA ARG A 34 -14.82 10.76 10.71
C ARG A 34 -16.06 10.06 11.28
N GLN A 35 -16.01 8.73 11.32
CA GLN A 35 -17.02 7.84 11.88
C GLN A 35 -16.61 7.38 13.29
N GLU A 36 -17.52 6.72 14.01
CA GLU A 36 -17.24 6.17 15.34
C GLU A 36 -16.12 5.11 15.30
N ASP A 37 -15.99 4.38 14.19
CA ASP A 37 -15.04 3.29 13.97
C ASP A 37 -13.80 3.69 13.14
N THR A 38 -13.64 4.95 12.74
CA THR A 38 -12.52 5.40 11.89
C THR A 38 -11.15 5.04 12.46
N GLU A 39 -10.98 5.07 13.79
CA GLU A 39 -9.71 4.69 14.41
C GLU A 39 -9.40 3.19 14.25
N GLU A 40 -10.40 2.33 14.46
CA GLU A 40 -10.26 0.89 14.24
C GLU A 40 -9.99 0.60 12.75
N PHE A 41 -10.72 1.27 11.87
CA PHE A 41 -10.57 1.09 10.43
C PHE A 41 -9.21 1.58 9.91
N LEU A 42 -8.70 2.72 10.41
CA LEU A 42 -7.34 3.19 10.14
C LEU A 42 -6.29 2.16 10.58
N ASN A 43 -6.44 1.55 11.75
CA ASN A 43 -5.53 0.50 12.22
C ASN A 43 -5.55 -0.73 11.30
N MET A 44 -6.72 -1.15 10.81
CA MET A 44 -6.83 -2.23 9.82
C MET A 44 -6.09 -1.88 8.51
N VAL A 45 -6.22 -0.64 8.03
CA VAL A 45 -5.50 -0.17 6.84
C VAL A 45 -3.98 -0.16 7.07
N ILE A 46 -3.51 0.29 8.23
CA ILE A 46 -2.08 0.28 8.59
C ILE A 46 -1.54 -1.16 8.59
N HIS A 47 -2.28 -2.13 9.13
CA HIS A 47 -1.88 -3.54 9.06
C HIS A 47 -1.74 -4.05 7.62
N GLY A 48 -2.67 -3.68 6.73
CA GLY A 48 -2.59 -4.02 5.31
C GLY A 48 -1.39 -3.37 4.59
N ILE A 49 -1.06 -2.12 4.93
CA ILE A 49 0.12 -1.41 4.41
C ILE A 49 1.40 -2.10 4.88
N ASN A 50 1.50 -2.47 6.16
CA ASN A 50 2.65 -3.17 6.71
C ASN A 50 2.89 -4.52 5.99
N TRP A 51 1.83 -5.31 5.79
CA TRP A 51 1.93 -6.54 5.01
C TRP A 51 2.39 -6.27 3.57
N THR A 52 1.91 -5.19 2.95
CA THR A 52 2.34 -4.81 1.59
C THR A 52 3.85 -4.50 1.52
N ILE A 53 4.41 -3.88 2.56
CA ILE A 53 5.86 -3.62 2.66
C ILE A 53 6.63 -4.95 2.77
N GLU A 54 6.10 -5.92 3.52
CA GLU A 54 6.68 -7.26 3.59
C GLU A 54 6.70 -7.90 2.20
N VAL A 55 5.57 -7.88 1.48
CA VAL A 55 5.50 -8.39 0.09
C VAL A 55 6.55 -7.73 -0.79
N LEU A 56 6.65 -6.40 -0.77
CA LEU A 56 7.64 -5.66 -1.54
C LEU A 56 9.07 -6.09 -1.20
N ASN A 57 9.39 -6.21 0.09
CA ASN A 57 10.71 -6.63 0.53
C ASN A 57 11.08 -8.03 0.04
N HIS A 58 10.11 -8.95 0.01
CA HIS A 58 10.30 -10.31 -0.50
C HIS A 58 10.40 -10.40 -2.02
N THR A 59 9.88 -9.41 -2.77
CA THR A 59 9.66 -9.51 -4.23
C THR A 59 10.39 -8.41 -5.03
N MET A 60 11.20 -7.59 -4.36
CA MET A 60 11.84 -6.42 -4.94
C MET A 60 12.69 -6.73 -6.18
N ASP A 61 13.41 -7.85 -6.16
CA ASP A 61 14.29 -8.29 -7.26
C ASP A 61 13.51 -8.63 -8.53
N ILE A 62 12.27 -9.12 -8.42
CA ILE A 62 11.42 -9.40 -9.57
C ILE A 62 10.57 -8.19 -10.00
N ILE A 63 10.18 -7.33 -9.06
CA ILE A 63 9.45 -6.09 -9.37
C ILE A 63 10.32 -5.15 -10.20
N ASN A 64 11.55 -4.89 -9.74
CA ASN A 64 12.50 -3.98 -10.37
C ASN A 64 13.43 -4.67 -11.38
N ALA A 65 13.08 -5.89 -11.83
CA ALA A 65 13.86 -6.57 -12.86
C ALA A 65 13.85 -5.77 -14.16
N GLY A 66 15.02 -5.30 -14.59
CA GLY A 66 15.24 -4.58 -15.86
C GLY A 66 15.04 -3.07 -15.80
N GLU A 67 14.20 -2.57 -14.88
CA GLU A 67 13.94 -1.14 -14.66
C GLU A 67 13.55 -0.91 -13.20
N ALA A 68 14.02 0.19 -12.61
CA ALA A 68 13.65 0.57 -11.24
C ALA A 68 12.22 1.15 -11.22
N ILE A 69 11.22 0.27 -11.05
CA ILE A 69 9.79 0.64 -11.01
C ILE A 69 9.41 1.24 -9.66
N ILE A 70 9.91 0.64 -8.57
CA ILE A 70 9.63 1.06 -7.20
C ILE A 70 10.89 1.59 -6.55
N ASP A 71 10.79 2.79 -5.98
CA ASP A 71 11.82 3.41 -5.16
C ASP A 71 11.53 3.19 -3.67
N LYS A 72 12.40 2.43 -3.00
CA LYS A 72 12.24 2.14 -1.56
C LYS A 72 12.43 3.37 -0.68
N GLU A 73 13.24 4.35 -1.09
CA GLU A 73 13.46 5.54 -0.29
C GLU A 73 12.18 6.37 -0.21
N GLN A 74 11.50 6.56 -1.36
CA GLN A 74 10.21 7.25 -1.40
C GLN A 74 9.11 6.54 -0.59
N ILE A 75 9.12 5.21 -0.57
CA ILE A 75 8.19 4.45 0.27
C ILE A 75 8.49 4.68 1.75
N ASN A 76 9.76 4.56 2.15
CA ASN A 76 10.18 4.78 3.54
C ASN A 76 9.82 6.19 4.02
N GLU A 77 9.99 7.22 3.17
CA GLU A 77 9.55 8.58 3.46
C GLU A 77 8.04 8.66 3.71
N GLY A 78 7.24 7.99 2.88
CA GLY A 78 5.79 7.89 3.06
C GLY A 78 5.42 7.22 4.39
N ILE A 79 6.07 6.12 4.75
CA ILE A 79 5.81 5.41 6.00
C ILE A 79 6.17 6.26 7.22
N LEU A 80 7.34 6.89 7.22
CA LEU A 80 7.76 7.78 8.30
C LEU A 80 6.82 9.00 8.44
N GLY A 81 6.33 9.52 7.31
CA GLY A 81 5.32 10.58 7.29
C GLY A 81 4.01 10.14 7.93
N LEU A 82 3.54 8.93 7.59
CA LEU A 82 2.30 8.37 8.12
C LEU A 82 2.42 8.10 9.62
N GLU A 83 3.50 7.47 10.07
CA GLU A 83 3.79 7.24 11.48
C GLU A 83 3.82 8.54 12.29
N ARG A 84 4.40 9.61 11.73
CA ARG A 84 4.42 10.92 12.36
C ARG A 84 3.02 11.48 12.52
N ALA A 85 2.23 11.51 11.44
CA ALA A 85 0.89 12.05 11.47
C ALA A 85 -0.02 11.30 12.46
N ILE A 86 0.05 9.97 12.50
CA ILE A 86 -0.69 9.14 13.46
C ILE A 86 -0.30 9.48 14.90
N ARG A 87 1.01 9.56 15.19
CA ARG A 87 1.51 9.90 16.53
C ARG A 87 1.05 11.28 16.99
N GLU A 88 0.97 12.23 16.05
CA GLU A 88 0.56 13.61 16.30
C GLU A 88 -0.97 13.79 16.29
N LYS A 89 -1.72 12.72 15.99
CA LYS A 89 -3.18 12.75 15.78
C LYS A 89 -3.60 13.77 14.71
N ASP A 90 -2.75 13.94 13.70
CA ASP A 90 -2.99 14.81 12.57
C ASP A 90 -3.70 14.03 11.45
N ASP A 91 -5.03 14.03 11.50
CA ASP A 91 -5.86 13.36 10.50
C ASP A 91 -5.59 13.89 9.08
N ASN A 92 -5.43 15.20 8.93
CA ASN A 92 -5.21 15.82 7.63
C ASN A 92 -3.85 15.38 7.07
N GLY A 93 -2.80 15.44 7.90
CA GLY A 93 -1.48 14.95 7.52
C GLY A 93 -1.48 13.46 7.18
N ALA A 94 -2.20 12.63 7.94
CA ALA A 94 -2.32 11.20 7.67
C ALA A 94 -3.04 10.97 6.33
N ALA A 95 -4.14 11.69 6.07
CA ALA A 95 -4.88 11.60 4.82
C ALA A 95 -4.07 12.07 3.61
N GLU A 96 -3.26 13.13 3.76
CA GLU A 96 -2.34 13.61 2.72
C GLU A 96 -1.26 12.58 2.41
N VAL A 97 -0.59 12.01 3.42
CA VAL A 97 0.42 10.98 3.21
C VAL A 97 -0.18 9.72 2.56
N LEU A 98 -1.34 9.26 3.04
CA LEU A 98 -2.04 8.13 2.46
C LEU A 98 -2.36 8.39 0.98
N LYS A 99 -2.86 9.59 0.65
CA LYS A 99 -3.26 9.96 -0.71
C LYS A 99 -2.06 10.16 -1.66
N ASP A 100 -1.03 10.86 -1.21
CA ASP A 100 0.02 11.37 -2.09
C ASP A 100 1.25 10.45 -2.15
N LYS A 101 1.40 9.54 -1.19
CA LYS A 101 2.54 8.60 -1.12
C LYS A 101 2.11 7.14 -1.14
N ILE A 102 1.20 6.74 -0.25
CA ILE A 102 0.88 5.33 -0.05
C ILE A 102 -0.03 4.78 -1.15
N LEU A 103 -1.12 5.47 -1.48
CA LEU A 103 -2.07 5.03 -2.50
C LEU A 103 -1.40 4.91 -3.90
N PRO A 104 -0.59 5.87 -4.37
CA PRO A 104 0.16 5.71 -5.61
C PRO A 104 1.10 4.50 -5.59
N PHE A 105 1.79 4.26 -4.47
CA PHE A 105 2.61 3.07 -4.29
C PHE A 105 1.80 1.77 -4.43
N LEU A 106 0.65 1.67 -3.75
CA LEU A 106 -0.21 0.49 -3.84
C LEU A 106 -0.70 0.23 -5.27
N LEU A 107 -1.06 1.29 -6.00
CA LEU A 107 -1.50 1.20 -7.39
C LEU A 107 -0.37 0.73 -8.32
N VAL A 108 0.84 1.27 -8.17
CA VAL A 108 2.01 0.85 -8.96
C VAL A 108 2.37 -0.61 -8.67
N LEU A 109 2.40 -1.00 -7.40
CA LEU A 109 2.69 -2.38 -7.00
C LEU A 109 1.60 -3.34 -7.50
N ASN A 110 0.32 -2.96 -7.43
CA ASN A 110 -0.80 -3.74 -7.98
C ASN A 110 -0.65 -3.96 -9.49
N ALA A 111 -0.42 -2.89 -10.25
CA ALA A 111 -0.22 -2.98 -11.69
C ALA A 111 0.96 -3.90 -12.04
N ARG A 112 2.07 -3.78 -11.29
CA ARG A 112 3.25 -4.61 -11.50
C ARG A 112 3.01 -6.07 -11.14
N ALA A 113 2.32 -6.34 -10.04
CA ALA A 113 1.92 -7.68 -9.64
C ALA A 113 1.03 -8.34 -10.70
N ALA A 114 0.07 -7.60 -11.26
CA ALA A 114 -0.83 -8.10 -12.30
C ALA A 114 -0.09 -8.56 -13.56
N VAL A 115 0.93 -7.79 -13.98
CA VAL A 115 1.79 -8.13 -15.12
C VAL A 115 2.63 -9.37 -14.83
N ILE A 116 3.32 -9.40 -13.69
CA ILE A 116 4.23 -10.51 -13.32
C ILE A 116 3.47 -11.83 -13.14
N THR A 117 2.24 -11.76 -12.61
CA THR A 117 1.41 -12.93 -12.30
C THR A 117 0.51 -13.37 -13.46
N ASN A 118 0.60 -12.71 -14.62
CA ASN A 118 -0.25 -12.94 -15.80
C ASN A 118 -1.76 -12.77 -15.55
N GLN A 119 -2.16 -12.01 -14.53
CA GLN A 119 -3.57 -11.76 -14.20
C GLN A 119 -4.27 -10.81 -15.19
N LEU A 120 -3.51 -10.14 -16.07
CA LEU A 120 -4.06 -9.30 -17.17
C LEU A 120 -4.29 -10.07 -18.49
N LEU A 121 -3.91 -11.35 -18.55
CA LEU A 121 -3.97 -12.19 -19.75
C LEU A 121 -5.08 -13.24 -19.72
N ASN A 122 -5.90 -13.26 -18.66
CA ASN A 122 -6.98 -14.22 -18.44
C ASN A 122 -8.36 -13.55 -18.45
#